data_AF-A0A286NH55-F1
#
_entry.id   AF-A0A286NH55-F1
#
_cell.length_a   1.000
_cell.length_b   1.000
_cell.length_c   1.000
_cell.angle_alpha   90.00
_cell.angle_beta   90.00
_cell.angle_gamma   90.00
#
_symmetry.space_group_name_H-M   'P 1'
#
loop_
_entity.id
_entity.type
_entity.pdbx_description
1 polymer ?
#
loop_
_entity_poly.entity_id
_entity_poly.type
_entity_poly.pdbx_seq_one_letter_code
_entity_poly.pdbx_strand_id
1 'polypeptide(L)'
;AETGYIQRRLIKAMESVMVHYDGTIRNSVGQLIQLRYGEDGLAGEQVEFQALPTIKLSNKAFEKKFKFDPSNERYLRRTFTEDVLRELMSCGDVIQEIEEEWEQLSRDREVLRQIFPSGENRVVLPCNLHRMIFHINKRIPSDLSPLRVIQGVRDLLSRVVIVKGEDRLSKLANENATLLFQSLVRSTLCTKRVAEEFHLTSESFEWLIGEIETRFQQAQVQPG
;
A
#
# COMPACT_ATOMS: atom_id res chain seq x y z
N ALA A 1 11.63 38.78 18.16
CA ALA A 1 11.30 39.78 17.11
C ALA A 1 11.48 39.20 15.70
N GLU A 2 12.58 38.50 15.41
CA GLU A 2 12.87 37.96 14.07
C GLU A 2 11.96 36.81 13.61
N THR A 3 11.59 35.90 14.52
CA THR A 3 10.73 34.75 14.20
C THR A 3 9.36 35.18 13.67
N GLY A 4 8.75 36.22 14.27
CA GLY A 4 7.46 36.77 13.81
C GLY A 4 7.54 37.46 12.46
N TYR A 5 8.68 38.10 12.16
CA TYR A 5 8.90 38.71 10.84
C TYR A 5 9.03 37.64 9.74
N ILE A 6 9.77 36.56 10.01
CA ILE A 6 9.89 35.42 9.08
C ILE A 6 8.53 34.77 8.86
N GLN A 7 7.77 34.49 9.93
CA GLN A 7 6.45 33.90 9.84
C GLN A 7 5.50 34.77 8.98
N ARG A 8 5.47 36.09 9.21
CA ARG A 8 4.61 37.01 8.44
C ARG A 8 4.98 37.05 6.96
N ARG A 9 6.27 37.03 6.63
CA ARG A 9 6.74 36.97 5.23
C ARG A 9 6.29 35.69 4.54
N LEU A 10 6.39 34.54 5.21
CA LEU A 10 5.95 33.25 4.67
C LEU A 10 4.43 33.21 4.46
N ILE A 11 3.65 33.68 5.44
CA ILE A 11 2.18 33.76 5.31
C ILE A 11 1.80 34.62 4.12
N LYS A 12 2.37 35.83 4.00
CA LYS A 12 2.05 36.74 2.89
C LYS A 12 2.47 36.21 1.52
N ALA A 13 3.50 35.39 1.45
CA ALA A 13 3.89 34.74 0.19
C ALA A 13 2.94 33.60 -0.21
N MET A 14 2.38 32.86 0.76
CA MET A 14 1.62 31.64 0.51
C MET A 14 0.11 31.77 0.71
N GLU A 15 -0.40 32.92 1.18
CA GLU A 15 -1.82 33.09 1.51
C GLU A 15 -2.80 32.90 0.33
N SER A 16 -2.30 33.01 -0.90
CA SER A 16 -3.12 32.87 -2.11
C SER A 16 -3.07 31.47 -2.74
N VAL A 17 -2.32 30.55 -2.15
CA VAL A 17 -2.14 29.18 -2.66
C VAL A 17 -3.23 28.30 -2.09
N MET A 18 -4.00 27.65 -2.97
CA MET A 18 -5.11 26.77 -2.57
C MET A 18 -5.19 25.51 -3.44
N VAL A 19 -5.86 24.48 -2.91
CA VAL A 19 -6.15 23.25 -3.65
C VAL A 19 -7.45 23.42 -4.41
N HIS A 20 -7.39 23.27 -5.73
CA HIS A 20 -8.57 23.35 -6.60
C HIS A 20 -9.30 22.01 -6.67
N TYR A 21 -10.55 22.02 -7.18
CA TYR A 21 -11.39 20.82 -7.33
C TYR A 21 -10.82 19.77 -8.29
N ASP A 22 -9.92 20.16 -9.19
CA ASP A 22 -9.16 19.21 -10.03
C ASP A 22 -7.99 18.55 -9.28
N GLY A 23 -7.77 18.95 -8.02
CA GLY A 23 -6.71 18.54 -7.09
C GLY A 23 -5.34 19.11 -7.43
N THR A 24 -5.26 20.08 -8.34
CA THR A 24 -4.04 20.86 -8.60
C THR A 24 -3.94 22.02 -7.62
N ILE A 25 -2.71 22.47 -7.36
CA ILE A 25 -2.45 23.62 -6.49
C ILE A 25 -2.10 24.81 -7.34
N ARG A 26 -2.85 25.90 -7.16
CA ARG A 26 -2.63 27.14 -7.90
C ARG A 26 -2.66 28.34 -6.97
N ASN A 27 -2.05 29.42 -7.42
CA ASN A 27 -2.17 30.72 -6.78
C ASN A 27 -3.43 31.46 -7.26
N SER A 28 -3.68 32.63 -6.66
CA SER A 28 -4.78 33.54 -7.06
C SER A 28 -4.79 33.96 -8.53
N VAL A 29 -3.65 33.91 -9.23
CA VAL A 29 -3.52 34.25 -10.66
C VAL A 29 -3.81 33.03 -11.56
N GLY A 30 -4.01 31.84 -10.97
CA GLY A 30 -4.23 30.59 -11.69
C GLY A 30 -2.95 29.92 -12.18
N GLN A 31 -1.77 30.35 -11.73
CA GLN A 31 -0.51 29.69 -12.03
C GLN A 31 -0.40 28.39 -11.24
N LEU A 32 -0.06 27.31 -11.94
CA LEU A 32 0.15 25.99 -11.37
C LEU A 32 1.45 25.96 -10.55
N ILE A 33 1.36 25.55 -9.30
CA ILE A 33 2.52 25.36 -8.39
C ILE A 33 2.86 23.87 -8.28
N GLN A 34 1.86 23.03 -8.04
CA GLN A 34 2.01 21.58 -7.95
C GLN A 34 0.85 20.87 -8.64
N LEU A 35 1.13 19.72 -9.24
CA LEU A 35 0.12 18.87 -9.89
C LEU A 35 -0.79 18.19 -8.86
N ARG A 36 -0.23 17.80 -7.71
CA ARG A 36 -0.94 17.21 -6.57
C ARG A 36 -0.34 17.72 -5.27
N TYR A 37 -1.19 17.90 -4.27
CA TYR A 37 -0.78 18.33 -2.94
C TYR A 37 0.17 17.34 -2.30
N GLY A 38 1.37 17.79 -1.90
CA GLY A 38 2.37 16.90 -1.32
C GLY A 38 2.91 15.83 -2.28
N GLU A 39 2.69 15.98 -3.59
CA GLU A 39 3.00 15.01 -4.65
C GLU A 39 2.23 13.67 -4.57
N ASP A 40 1.51 13.43 -3.49
CA ASP A 40 0.67 12.25 -3.25
C ASP A 40 -0.84 12.57 -3.20
N GLY A 41 -1.25 13.83 -3.05
CA GLY A 41 -2.65 14.24 -2.96
C GLY A 41 -3.31 13.93 -1.61
N LEU A 42 -2.52 13.73 -0.56
CA LEU A 42 -3.01 13.32 0.76
C LEU A 42 -2.91 14.44 1.80
N ALA A 43 -3.85 14.46 2.74
CA ALA A 43 -3.91 15.43 3.83
C ALA A 43 -2.87 15.10 4.92
N GLY A 44 -2.14 16.11 5.38
CA GLY A 44 -1.06 15.96 6.35
C GLY A 44 -1.53 15.53 7.75
N GLU A 45 -2.81 15.71 8.07
CA GLU A 45 -3.40 15.30 9.35
C GLU A 45 -3.68 13.79 9.42
N GLN A 46 -3.77 13.11 8.27
CA GLN A 46 -4.19 11.71 8.17
C GLN A 46 -3.03 10.74 7.91
N VAL A 47 -1.80 11.23 7.93
CA VAL A 47 -0.59 10.43 7.69
C VAL A 47 0.14 10.08 8.98
N GLU A 48 0.70 8.87 9.04
CA GLU A 48 1.45 8.37 10.19
C GLU A 48 2.83 7.84 9.76
N PHE A 49 3.76 7.78 10.70
CA PHE A 49 5.05 7.12 10.48
C PHE A 49 4.87 5.61 10.38
N GLN A 50 5.29 5.04 9.25
CA GLN A 50 5.24 3.61 8.95
C GLN A 50 6.60 3.12 8.48
N ALA A 51 6.82 1.81 8.59
CA ALA A 51 8.06 1.18 8.17
C ALA A 51 7.84 0.31 6.93
N LEU A 52 8.59 0.57 5.86
CA LEU A 52 8.62 -0.30 4.69
C LEU A 52 9.43 -1.57 5.02
N PRO A 53 8.81 -2.76 4.98
CA PRO A 53 9.48 -3.99 5.43
C PRO A 53 10.48 -4.54 4.39
N THR A 54 10.44 -4.09 3.14
CA THR A 54 11.20 -4.67 2.02
C THR A 54 12.62 -4.12 1.85
N ILE A 55 12.85 -2.85 2.20
CA ILE A 55 14.09 -2.11 1.85
C ILE A 55 15.32 -2.67 2.59
N LYS A 56 15.24 -2.79 3.92
CA LYS A 56 16.37 -3.13 4.81
C LYS A 56 16.80 -4.60 4.75
N LEU A 57 15.95 -5.50 4.26
CA LEU A 57 16.23 -6.94 4.32
C LEU A 57 17.32 -7.33 3.31
N SER A 58 18.15 -8.31 3.69
CA SER A 58 19.05 -8.99 2.75
C SER A 58 18.23 -9.81 1.75
N ASN A 59 18.80 -10.14 0.58
CA ASN A 59 18.08 -10.91 -0.44
C ASN A 59 17.58 -12.25 0.09
N LYS A 60 18.40 -12.96 0.88
CA LYS A 60 18.02 -14.22 1.51
C LYS A 60 16.91 -14.06 2.56
N ALA A 61 16.96 -12.99 3.35
CA ALA A 61 15.93 -12.71 4.34
C ALA A 61 14.60 -12.28 3.67
N PHE A 62 14.69 -11.55 2.56
CA PHE A 62 13.55 -11.14 1.75
C PHE A 62 12.86 -12.35 1.13
N GLU A 63 13.61 -13.24 0.46
CA GLU A 63 13.06 -14.48 -0.09
C GLU A 63 12.40 -15.33 0.99
N LYS A 64 13.08 -15.55 2.12
CA LYS A 64 12.51 -16.31 3.23
C LYS A 64 11.21 -15.71 3.78
N LYS A 65 11.07 -14.38 3.79
CA LYS A 65 9.92 -13.69 4.40
C LYS A 65 8.73 -13.54 3.45
N PHE A 66 8.98 -13.33 2.15
CA PHE A 66 7.93 -12.94 1.20
C PHE A 66 7.62 -14.01 0.16
N LYS A 67 8.57 -14.87 -0.21
CA LYS A 67 8.34 -15.94 -1.18
C LYS A 67 7.52 -17.05 -0.56
N PHE A 68 6.37 -17.36 -1.18
CA PHE A 68 5.48 -18.42 -0.77
C PHE A 68 5.78 -19.68 -1.60
N ASP A 69 6.12 -20.78 -0.93
CA ASP A 69 6.44 -22.04 -1.60
C ASP A 69 5.24 -23.01 -1.49
N PRO A 70 4.44 -23.21 -2.57
CA PRO A 70 3.28 -24.11 -2.54
C PRO A 70 3.66 -25.60 -2.53
N SER A 71 4.91 -25.96 -2.80
CA SER A 71 5.35 -27.37 -2.89
C SER A 71 5.43 -28.11 -1.55
N ASN A 72 5.37 -27.40 -0.42
CA ASN A 72 5.52 -28.00 0.90
C ASN A 72 4.16 -28.36 1.52
N GLU A 73 3.64 -29.54 1.18
CA GLU A 73 2.32 -30.00 1.65
C GLU A 73 2.20 -30.02 3.19
N ARG A 74 3.26 -30.40 3.91
CA ARG A 74 3.25 -30.45 5.38
C ARG A 74 3.09 -29.06 5.99
N TYR A 75 3.70 -28.07 5.35
CA TYR A 75 3.58 -26.67 5.74
C TYR A 75 2.17 -26.15 5.44
N LEU A 76 1.64 -26.42 4.24
CA LEU A 76 0.30 -25.99 3.85
C LEU A 76 -0.79 -26.56 4.75
N ARG A 77 -0.72 -27.85 5.13
CA ARG A 77 -1.65 -28.49 6.08
C ARG A 77 -1.67 -27.88 7.47
N ARG A 78 -0.61 -27.18 7.87
CA ARG A 78 -0.55 -26.51 9.17
C ARG A 78 -1.19 -25.12 9.11
N THR A 79 -1.07 -24.46 7.97
CA THR A 79 -1.44 -23.05 7.82
C THR A 79 -2.87 -22.88 7.32
N PHE A 80 -3.36 -23.77 6.45
CA PHE A 80 -4.66 -23.68 5.80
C PHE A 80 -5.60 -24.82 6.19
N THR A 81 -6.90 -24.59 6.02
CA THR A 81 -7.93 -25.63 6.12
C THR A 81 -7.85 -26.60 4.94
N GLU A 82 -8.33 -27.84 5.15
CA GLU A 82 -8.33 -28.89 4.12
C GLU A 82 -9.11 -28.49 2.85
N ASP A 83 -10.12 -27.64 2.97
CA ASP A 83 -10.91 -27.17 1.83
C ASP A 83 -10.07 -26.26 0.92
N VAL A 84 -9.31 -25.33 1.49
CA VAL A 84 -8.38 -24.45 0.75
C VAL A 84 -7.28 -25.28 0.08
N LEU A 85 -6.79 -26.34 0.74
CA LEU A 85 -5.78 -27.22 0.14
C LEU A 85 -6.28 -27.92 -1.12
N ARG A 86 -7.54 -28.38 -1.12
CA ARG A 86 -8.14 -29.00 -2.31
C ARG A 86 -8.25 -28.00 -3.46
N GLU A 87 -8.63 -26.76 -3.16
CA GLU A 87 -8.66 -25.68 -4.17
C GLU A 87 -7.26 -25.42 -4.76
N LEU A 88 -6.24 -25.33 -3.90
CA LEU A 88 -4.85 -25.12 -4.33
C LEU A 88 -4.32 -26.25 -5.22
N MET A 89 -4.71 -27.50 -4.93
CA MET A 89 -4.30 -28.66 -5.74
C MET A 89 -5.10 -28.81 -7.03
N SER A 90 -6.34 -28.30 -7.05
CA SER A 90 -7.23 -28.37 -8.21
C SER A 90 -6.95 -27.28 -9.24
N CYS A 91 -6.41 -26.13 -8.82
CA CYS A 91 -6.19 -24.98 -9.68
C CYS A 91 -4.71 -24.82 -10.04
N GLY A 92 -4.35 -25.12 -11.30
CA GLY A 92 -2.99 -24.93 -11.82
C GLY A 92 -2.56 -23.46 -11.87
N ASP A 93 -3.52 -22.53 -11.96
CA ASP A 93 -3.25 -21.09 -12.11
C ASP A 93 -2.70 -20.46 -10.82
N VAL A 94 -2.89 -21.10 -9.66
CA VAL A 94 -2.46 -20.56 -8.36
C VAL A 94 -0.94 -20.37 -8.31
N ILE A 95 -0.19 -21.31 -8.88
CA ILE A 95 1.26 -21.26 -8.88
C ILE A 95 1.74 -20.06 -9.71
N GLN A 96 1.10 -19.81 -10.85
CA GLN A 96 1.42 -18.66 -11.69
C GLN A 96 1.12 -17.35 -10.96
N GLU A 97 -0.05 -17.22 -10.34
CA GLU A 97 -0.45 -16.01 -9.60
C GLU A 97 0.50 -15.70 -8.43
N ILE A 98 0.96 -16.72 -7.71
CA ILE A 98 1.94 -16.57 -6.62
C ILE A 98 3.30 -16.13 -7.16
N GLU A 99 3.74 -16.66 -8.30
CA GLU A 99 5.00 -16.23 -8.92
C GLU A 99 4.91 -14.78 -9.41
N GLU A 100 3.78 -14.39 -10.02
CA GLU A 100 3.51 -13.00 -10.41
C GLU A 100 3.54 -12.04 -9.20
N GLU A 101 2.95 -12.45 -8.06
CA GLU A 101 3.02 -11.69 -6.81
C GLU A 101 4.48 -11.49 -6.36
N TRP A 102 5.28 -12.56 -6.39
CA TRP A 102 6.69 -12.53 -6.02
C TRP A 102 7.52 -11.63 -6.94
N GLU A 103 7.31 -11.72 -8.25
CA GLU A 103 7.96 -10.84 -9.21
C GLU A 103 7.60 -9.37 -8.96
N GLN A 104 6.33 -9.08 -8.69
CA GLN A 104 5.90 -7.71 -8.40
C GLN A 104 6.56 -7.15 -7.14
N LEU A 105 6.62 -7.93 -6.06
CA LEU A 105 7.32 -7.53 -4.83
C LEU A 105 8.81 -7.30 -5.06
N SER A 106 9.42 -8.09 -5.95
CA SER A 106 10.83 -7.93 -6.33
C SER A 106 11.06 -6.66 -7.13
N ARG A 107 10.18 -6.34 -8.09
CA ARG A 107 10.19 -5.08 -8.85
C ARG A 107 10.01 -3.87 -7.93
N ASP A 108 9.01 -3.91 -7.05
CA ASP A 108 8.74 -2.84 -6.08
C ASP A 108 9.96 -2.59 -5.19
N ARG A 109 10.63 -3.66 -4.72
CA ARG A 109 11.82 -3.55 -3.88
C ARG A 109 13.00 -2.89 -4.60
N GLU A 110 13.20 -3.19 -5.87
CA GLU A 110 14.26 -2.57 -6.67
C GLU A 110 13.99 -1.07 -6.85
N VAL A 111 12.76 -0.70 -7.23
CA VAL A 111 12.34 0.70 -7.35
C VAL A 111 12.49 1.44 -6.01
N LEU A 112 12.04 0.85 -4.90
CA LEU A 112 12.16 1.46 -3.58
C LEU A 112 13.62 1.69 -3.16
N ARG A 113 14.56 0.82 -3.56
CA ARG A 113 15.99 1.01 -3.29
C ARG A 113 16.62 2.11 -4.11
N GLN A 114 16.10 2.35 -5.32
CA GLN A 114 16.50 3.49 -6.15
C GLN A 114 15.98 4.80 -5.55
N ILE A 115 14.76 4.82 -5.02
CA ILE A 115 14.16 5.98 -4.35
C ILE A 115 14.83 6.28 -3.01
N PHE A 116 15.14 5.26 -2.21
CA PHE A 116 15.77 5.38 -0.88
C PHE A 116 17.20 4.82 -0.86
N PRO A 117 18.18 5.50 -1.49
CA PRO A 117 19.57 5.00 -1.57
C PRO A 117 20.24 4.84 -0.20
N SER A 118 19.84 5.65 0.78
CA SER A 118 20.35 5.59 2.15
C SER A 118 19.85 4.36 2.94
N GLY A 119 18.90 3.59 2.41
CA GLY A 119 18.31 2.43 3.09
C GLY A 119 17.41 2.79 4.27
N GLU A 120 16.98 4.06 4.36
CA GLU A 120 15.94 4.48 5.29
C GLU A 120 14.63 3.79 4.93
N ASN A 121 13.95 3.27 5.95
CA ASN A 121 12.71 2.54 5.76
C ASN A 121 11.53 3.19 6.50
N ARG A 122 11.75 4.32 7.16
CA ARG A 122 10.68 5.09 7.81
C ARG A 122 10.10 6.03 6.77
N VAL A 123 8.82 5.86 6.49
CA VAL A 123 8.07 6.68 5.55
C VAL A 123 6.83 7.23 6.26
N VAL A 124 6.29 8.30 5.72
CA VAL A 124 5.04 8.89 6.19
C VAL A 124 3.96 8.51 5.18
N LEU A 125 2.99 7.70 5.60
CA LEU A 125 1.95 7.18 4.73
C LEU A 125 0.61 7.16 5.48
N PRO A 126 -0.52 7.30 4.76
CA PRO A 126 -1.85 7.19 5.36
C PRO A 126 -2.11 5.74 5.77
N CYS A 127 -3.14 5.54 6.59
CA CYS A 127 -3.64 4.22 6.99
C CYS A 127 -2.55 3.33 7.63
N ASN A 128 -2.43 3.37 8.96
CA ASN A 128 -1.49 2.51 9.66
C ASN A 128 -1.91 1.04 9.61
N LEU A 129 -1.41 0.32 8.60
CA LEU A 129 -1.80 -1.06 8.32
C LEU A 129 -1.53 -1.99 9.50
N HIS A 130 -0.46 -1.74 10.26
CA HIS A 130 -0.11 -2.58 11.40
C HIS A 130 -1.12 -2.49 12.55
N ARG A 131 -1.76 -1.33 12.73
CA ARG A 131 -2.81 -1.12 13.73
C ARG A 131 -4.16 -1.70 13.30
N MET A 132 -4.41 -1.74 12.00
CA MET A 132 -5.65 -2.25 11.42
C MET A 132 -5.68 -3.78 11.36
N ILE A 133 -4.51 -4.40 11.27
CA ILE A 133 -4.38 -5.85 11.31
C ILE A 133 -4.48 -6.33 12.77
N PHE A 134 -5.64 -6.91 13.10
CA PHE A 134 -5.84 -7.58 14.38
C PHE A 134 -5.06 -8.91 14.43
N HIS A 135 -4.44 -9.20 15.56
CA HIS A 135 -3.76 -10.47 15.78
C HIS A 135 -4.80 -11.55 16.11
N ILE A 136 -5.04 -12.46 15.17
CA ILE A 136 -5.90 -13.62 15.37
C ILE A 136 -5.06 -14.77 15.93
N ASN A 137 -5.71 -15.70 16.63
CA ASN A 137 -5.08 -16.87 17.25
C ASN A 137 -4.30 -17.71 16.22
N LYS A 138 -2.96 -17.69 16.32
CA LYS A 138 -2.00 -18.46 15.50
C LYS A 138 -2.13 -19.99 15.56
N ARG A 139 -3.10 -20.51 16.31
CA ARG A 139 -3.33 -21.95 16.48
C ARG A 139 -4.40 -22.48 15.54
N ILE A 140 -5.20 -21.60 14.95
CA ILE A 140 -6.31 -21.96 14.07
C ILE A 140 -5.81 -21.83 12.63
N PRO A 141 -5.94 -22.87 11.80
CA PRO A 141 -5.67 -22.77 10.37
C PRO A 141 -6.56 -21.71 9.72
N SER A 142 -6.00 -20.95 8.79
CA SER A 142 -6.74 -19.93 8.04
C SER A 142 -7.61 -20.58 6.96
N ASP A 143 -8.83 -20.07 6.81
CA ASP A 143 -9.78 -20.39 5.75
C ASP A 143 -9.54 -19.56 4.47
N LEU A 144 -8.58 -18.64 4.49
CA LEU A 144 -8.34 -17.67 3.43
C LEU A 144 -7.47 -18.27 2.33
N SER A 145 -8.05 -18.41 1.13
CA SER A 145 -7.33 -18.88 -0.06
C SER A 145 -6.33 -17.83 -0.57
N PRO A 146 -5.08 -18.23 -0.90
CA PRO A 146 -4.07 -17.37 -1.53
C PRO A 146 -4.58 -16.57 -2.74
N LEU A 147 -5.38 -17.18 -3.60
CA LEU A 147 -5.95 -16.49 -4.76
C LEU A 147 -6.82 -15.30 -4.35
N ARG A 148 -7.63 -15.47 -3.30
CA ARG A 148 -8.50 -14.42 -2.78
C ARG A 148 -7.69 -13.27 -2.20
N VAL A 149 -6.54 -13.55 -1.60
CA VAL A 149 -5.61 -12.52 -1.12
C VAL A 149 -5.07 -11.69 -2.28
N ILE A 150 -4.52 -12.36 -3.30
CA ILE A 150 -3.92 -11.71 -4.47
C ILE A 150 -4.97 -10.86 -5.20
N GLN A 151 -6.13 -11.44 -5.48
CA GLN A 151 -7.23 -10.73 -6.14
C GLN A 151 -7.75 -9.57 -5.30
N GLY A 152 -7.98 -9.77 -4.00
CA GLY A 152 -8.45 -8.71 -3.10
C GLY A 152 -7.47 -7.55 -2.99
N VAL A 153 -6.16 -7.80 -2.98
CA VAL A 153 -5.15 -6.74 -3.03
C VAL A 153 -5.14 -6.04 -4.38
N ARG A 154 -5.20 -6.76 -5.51
CA ARG A 154 -5.28 -6.16 -6.86
C ARG A 154 -6.51 -5.25 -6.97
N ASP A 155 -7.66 -5.71 -6.50
CA ASP A 155 -8.92 -4.96 -6.50
C ASP A 155 -8.84 -3.73 -5.59
N LEU A 156 -8.30 -3.86 -4.39
CA LEU A 156 -8.08 -2.72 -3.48
C LEU A 156 -7.23 -1.65 -4.16
N LEU A 157 -6.09 -2.03 -4.75
CA LEU A 157 -5.19 -1.09 -5.41
C LEU A 157 -5.83 -0.41 -6.63
N SER A 158 -6.76 -1.10 -7.32
CA SER A 158 -7.52 -0.50 -8.42
C SER A 158 -8.45 0.64 -7.96
N ARG A 159 -8.93 0.59 -6.71
CA ARG A 159 -9.81 1.60 -6.10
C ARG A 159 -9.06 2.76 -5.46
N VAL A 160 -7.75 2.62 -5.27
CA VAL A 160 -6.86 3.68 -4.76
C VAL A 160 -6.55 4.66 -5.90
N VAL A 161 -7.48 5.59 -6.14
CA VAL A 161 -7.39 6.59 -7.21
C VAL A 161 -7.28 8.00 -6.63
N ILE A 162 -6.21 8.68 -7.01
CA ILE A 162 -5.90 10.08 -6.69
C ILE A 162 -6.08 10.95 -7.94
N VAL A 163 -5.57 10.48 -9.08
CA VAL A 163 -5.74 11.15 -10.38
C VAL A 163 -6.89 10.49 -11.11
N LYS A 164 -8.02 11.19 -11.22
CA LYS A 164 -9.18 10.73 -12.00
C LYS A 164 -8.87 10.85 -13.51
N GLY A 165 -9.04 9.76 -14.25
CA GLY A 165 -8.91 9.75 -15.71
C GLY A 165 -8.60 8.36 -16.26
N GLU A 166 -9.16 8.03 -17.42
CA GLU A 166 -8.93 6.75 -18.11
C GLU A 166 -7.81 6.80 -19.16
N ASP A 167 -7.32 8.00 -19.46
CA ASP A 167 -6.24 8.21 -20.41
C ASP A 167 -4.90 7.71 -19.86
N ARG A 168 -3.98 7.40 -20.79
CA ARG A 168 -2.67 6.83 -20.47
C ARG A 168 -1.85 7.74 -19.52
N LEU A 169 -1.98 9.06 -19.66
CA LEU A 169 -1.24 10.00 -18.81
C LEU A 169 -1.80 10.02 -17.39
N SER A 170 -3.13 10.05 -17.22
CA SER A 170 -3.77 9.98 -15.91
C SER A 170 -3.45 8.69 -15.16
N LYS A 171 -3.44 7.53 -15.85
CA LYS A 171 -3.06 6.25 -15.23
C LYS A 171 -1.63 6.26 -14.72
N LEU A 172 -0.69 6.72 -15.54
CA LEU A 172 0.72 6.85 -15.16
C LEU A 172 0.91 7.84 -14.01
N ALA A 173 0.18 8.96 -14.03
CA ALA A 173 0.20 9.93 -12.94
C ALA A 173 -0.34 9.35 -11.63
N ASN A 174 -1.40 8.53 -11.69
CA ASN A 174 -1.94 7.84 -10.52
C ASN A 174 -0.98 6.79 -9.96
N GLU A 175 -0.37 5.98 -10.84
CA GLU A 175 0.64 4.99 -10.47
C GLU A 175 1.81 5.64 -9.73
N ASN A 176 2.32 6.78 -10.23
CA ASN A 176 3.40 7.51 -9.58
C ASN A 176 2.98 8.09 -8.21
N ALA A 177 1.80 8.72 -8.13
CA ALA A 177 1.31 9.33 -6.88
C ALA A 177 1.05 8.28 -5.79
N THR A 178 0.62 7.08 -6.18
CA THR A 178 0.27 6.00 -5.23
C THR A 178 1.40 4.99 -5.00
N LEU A 179 2.51 5.07 -5.75
CA LEU A 179 3.57 4.04 -5.79
C LEU A 179 4.01 3.55 -4.41
N LEU A 180 4.36 4.49 -3.51
CA LEU A 180 4.83 4.16 -2.16
C LEU A 180 3.75 3.46 -1.32
N PHE A 181 2.51 3.92 -1.43
CA PHE A 181 1.37 3.31 -0.73
C PHE A 181 1.07 1.92 -1.29
N GLN A 182 1.05 1.76 -2.62
CA GLN A 182 0.85 0.46 -3.26
C GLN A 182 1.92 -0.54 -2.81
N SER A 183 3.20 -0.15 -2.80
CA SER A 183 4.28 -1.03 -2.34
C SER A 183 4.19 -1.35 -0.85
N LEU A 184 3.73 -0.43 -0.01
CA LEU A 184 3.44 -0.71 1.40
C LEU A 184 2.32 -1.76 1.55
N VAL A 185 1.21 -1.58 0.83
CA VAL A 185 0.06 -2.49 0.89
C VAL A 185 0.46 -3.87 0.39
N ARG A 186 1.10 -3.99 -0.78
CA ARG A 186 1.57 -5.29 -1.33
C ARG A 186 2.54 -5.98 -0.37
N SER A 187 3.50 -5.24 0.19
CA SER A 187 4.46 -5.83 1.12
C SER A 187 3.86 -6.16 2.49
N THR A 188 2.74 -5.57 2.87
CA THR A 188 2.07 -5.89 4.13
C THR A 188 1.09 -7.04 3.97
N LEU A 189 0.27 -7.01 2.92
CA LEU A 189 -0.79 -7.98 2.65
C LEU A 189 -0.37 -9.09 1.69
N CYS A 190 0.92 -9.41 1.59
CA CYS A 190 1.34 -10.52 0.73
C CYS A 190 0.82 -11.85 1.28
N THR A 191 0.55 -12.79 0.37
CA THR A 191 -0.03 -14.12 0.68
C THR A 191 0.65 -14.78 1.87
N LYS A 192 1.99 -14.81 1.86
CA LYS A 192 2.78 -15.43 2.92
C LYS A 192 2.61 -14.76 4.28
N ARG A 193 2.61 -13.44 4.35
CA ARG A 193 2.50 -12.71 5.63
C ARG A 193 1.08 -12.78 6.18
N VAL A 194 0.09 -12.69 5.30
CA VAL A 194 -1.32 -12.88 5.66
C VAL A 194 -1.56 -14.26 6.27
N ALA A 195 -0.99 -15.30 5.67
CA ALA A 195 -1.11 -16.67 6.14
C ALA A 195 -0.26 -16.98 7.39
N GLU A 196 1.03 -16.60 7.41
CA GLU A 196 1.99 -16.99 8.48
C GLU A 196 2.08 -16.00 9.64
N GLU A 197 2.05 -14.68 9.38
CA GLU A 197 2.26 -13.69 10.43
C GLU A 197 0.94 -13.33 11.09
N PHE A 198 -0.08 -13.04 10.27
CA PHE A 198 -1.34 -12.47 10.72
C PHE A 198 -2.44 -13.50 10.95
N HIS A 199 -2.42 -14.62 10.23
CA HIS A 199 -3.44 -15.68 10.28
C HIS A 199 -4.86 -15.11 10.10
N LEU A 200 -5.04 -14.28 9.07
CA LEU A 200 -6.34 -13.66 8.80
C LEU A 200 -7.36 -14.70 8.34
N THR A 201 -8.62 -14.52 8.74
CA THR A 201 -9.75 -15.25 8.16
C THR A 201 -10.29 -14.53 6.93
N SER A 202 -11.11 -15.19 6.12
CA SER A 202 -11.75 -14.57 4.95
C SER A 202 -12.53 -13.30 5.33
N GLU A 203 -13.35 -13.37 6.39
CA GLU A 203 -14.12 -12.23 6.89
C GLU A 203 -13.23 -11.08 7.39
N SER A 204 -12.16 -11.41 8.11
CA SER A 204 -11.23 -10.40 8.64
C SER A 204 -10.48 -9.69 7.52
N PHE A 205 -10.14 -10.42 6.45
CA PHE A 205 -9.47 -9.88 5.28
C PHE A 205 -10.37 -8.94 4.47
N GLU A 206 -11.64 -9.31 4.26
CA GLU A 206 -12.61 -8.44 3.58
C GLU A 206 -12.87 -7.16 4.36
N TRP A 207 -13.05 -7.28 5.67
CA TRP A 207 -13.19 -6.11 6.54
C TRP A 207 -11.95 -5.20 6.43
N LEU A 208 -10.75 -5.78 6.46
CA LEU A 208 -9.50 -5.03 6.37
C LEU A 208 -9.38 -4.27 5.05
N ILE A 209 -9.71 -4.89 3.92
CA ILE A 209 -9.72 -4.23 2.61
C ILE A 209 -10.67 -3.03 2.60
N GLY A 210 -11.90 -3.22 3.10
CA GLY A 210 -12.90 -2.15 3.14
C GLY A 210 -12.49 -0.98 4.04
N GLU A 211 -11.88 -1.26 5.19
CA GLU A 211 -11.39 -0.22 6.10
C GLU A 211 -10.19 0.53 5.50
N ILE A 212 -9.25 -0.16 4.82
CA ILE A 212 -8.11 0.51 4.15
C ILE A 212 -8.62 1.49 3.10
N GLU A 213 -9.58 1.06 2.28
CA GLU A 213 -10.18 1.90 1.25
C GLU A 213 -10.86 3.13 1.85
N THR A 214 -11.71 2.92 2.87
CA THR A 214 -12.45 4.00 3.53
C THR A 214 -11.50 5.04 4.12
N ARG A 215 -10.46 4.59 4.83
CA ARG A 215 -9.47 5.51 5.41
C ARG A 215 -8.61 6.20 4.37
N PHE A 216 -8.28 5.52 3.26
CA PHE A 216 -7.53 6.13 2.18
C PHE A 216 -8.34 7.26 1.51
N GLN A 217 -9.64 7.05 1.29
CA GLN A 217 -10.53 8.10 0.78
C GLN A 217 -10.65 9.27 1.74
N GLN A 218 -10.74 9.02 3.06
CA GLN A 218 -10.75 10.07 4.08
C GLN A 218 -9.42 10.84 4.16
N ALA A 219 -8.31 10.20 3.82
CA ALA A 219 -6.99 10.82 3.80
C ALA A 219 -6.76 11.74 2.59
N GLN A 220 -7.64 11.76 1.59
CA GLN A 220 -7.50 12.65 0.44
C GLN A 220 -7.66 14.11 0.85
N VAL A 221 -6.80 14.97 0.29
CA VAL A 221 -6.90 16.41 0.51
C VAL A 221 -8.25 16.93 -0.01
N GLN A 222 -8.92 17.74 0.80
CA GLN A 222 -10.18 18.37 0.40
C GLN A 222 -9.88 19.64 -0.40
N PRO A 223 -10.54 19.87 -1.55
CA PRO A 223 -10.48 21.14 -2.26
C PRO A 223 -11.06 22.28 -1.42
N GLY A 224 -10.44 23.45 -1.46
CA GLY A 224 -10.83 24.61 -0.65
C GLY A 224 -9.63 25.31 -0.03
#